data_AF-A0A925LIC5-F1
#
_entry.id   AF-A0A925LIC5-F1
#
_cell.length_a   1.000
_cell.length_b   1.000
_cell.length_c   1.000
_cell.angle_alpha   90.00
_cell.angle_beta   90.00
_cell.angle_gamma   90.00
#
_symmetry.space_group_name_H-M   'P 1'
#
loop_
_entity.id
_entity.type
_entity.pdbx_description
1 polymer ?
#
loop_
_entity_poly.entity_id
_entity_poly.type
_entity_poly.pdbx_seq_one_letter_code
_entity_poly.pdbx_strand_id
1 'polypeptide(L)'
;SGAATPYMDSYSRGAIVGLTTETTSAEIYRALMEGVTYEMLLNIEHLEQAGIYINELRATGGGATSPIWLQMKADILNKKIVSLGAAQSGTLGCIMLAGVACGIYKNLEEAADVFVKLGDTYTPNQKMHEKYMKYYTQYKRLYAAIKSVIS
;
A
#
# COMPACT_ATOMS: atom_id res chain seq x y z
N SER A 1 4.51 0.49 -18.05
CA SER A 1 4.70 0.59 -16.59
C SER A 1 5.74 1.67 -16.34
N GLY A 2 5.32 2.78 -15.75
CA GLY A 2 6.16 3.89 -15.29
C GLY A 2 5.86 4.22 -13.83
N ALA A 3 6.41 5.31 -13.30
CA ALA A 3 6.08 5.81 -11.98
C ALA A 3 4.84 6.72 -12.07
N ALA A 4 3.77 6.37 -11.35
CA ALA A 4 2.60 7.23 -11.22
C ALA A 4 2.86 8.28 -10.13
N THR A 5 1.91 8.51 -9.23
CA THR A 5 2.09 9.41 -8.09
C THR A 5 3.29 8.97 -7.23
N PRO A 6 4.20 9.88 -6.86
CA PRO A 6 4.13 11.34 -7.07
C PRO A 6 4.80 11.84 -8.36
N TYR A 7 5.57 11.02 -9.07
CA TYR A 7 6.48 11.48 -10.12
C TYR A 7 5.84 11.70 -11.49
N MET A 8 4.73 11.02 -11.79
CA MET A 8 4.01 11.08 -13.08
C MET A 8 4.94 10.87 -14.29
N ASP A 9 5.88 9.92 -14.17
CA ASP A 9 6.89 9.59 -15.16
C ASP A 9 6.58 8.23 -15.82
N SER A 10 5.98 8.28 -17.02
CA SER A 10 5.64 7.09 -17.80
C SER A 10 6.85 6.29 -18.30
N TYR A 11 8.05 6.90 -18.33
CA TYR A 11 9.27 6.28 -18.86
C TYR A 11 10.07 5.55 -17.78
N SER A 12 9.87 5.90 -16.51
CA SER A 12 10.54 5.26 -15.37
C SER A 12 10.55 3.73 -15.44
N ARG A 13 11.65 3.13 -15.00
CA ARG A 13 11.84 1.67 -14.89
C ARG A 13 12.10 1.25 -13.44
N GLY A 14 11.95 -0.05 -13.17
CA GLY A 14 12.28 -0.62 -11.86
C GLY A 14 13.79 -0.77 -11.71
N ALA A 15 14.29 -0.60 -10.48
CA ALA A 15 15.70 -0.80 -10.15
C ALA A 15 15.82 -1.54 -8.81
N ILE A 16 16.80 -2.45 -8.73
CA ILE A 16 17.24 -3.05 -7.47
C ILE A 16 18.66 -2.54 -7.23
N VAL A 17 18.89 -1.92 -6.07
CA VAL A 17 20.14 -1.23 -5.74
C VAL A 17 20.71 -1.80 -4.44
N GLY A 18 22.03 -1.94 -4.36
CA GLY A 18 22.72 -2.37 -3.13
C GLY A 18 22.83 -3.89 -2.95
N LEU A 19 22.77 -4.68 -4.03
CA LEU A 19 23.00 -6.12 -3.98
C LEU A 19 24.46 -6.45 -3.63
N THR A 20 24.64 -7.52 -2.86
CA THR A 20 25.94 -8.14 -2.57
C THR A 20 25.92 -9.61 -2.95
N THR A 21 27.07 -10.29 -2.91
CA THR A 21 27.15 -11.74 -3.14
C THR A 21 26.43 -12.57 -2.07
N GLU A 22 26.12 -11.97 -0.91
CA GLU A 22 25.40 -12.60 0.20
C GLU A 22 23.88 -12.42 0.07
N THR A 23 23.42 -11.53 -0.82
CA THR A 23 22.00 -11.22 -0.94
C THR A 23 21.19 -12.41 -1.46
N THR A 24 20.20 -12.81 -0.68
CA THR A 24 19.34 -13.95 -0.95
C THR A 24 18.08 -13.56 -1.75
N SER A 25 17.44 -14.54 -2.40
CA SER A 25 16.16 -14.34 -3.08
C SER A 25 15.05 -13.88 -2.12
N ALA A 26 15.08 -14.34 -0.86
CA ALA A 26 14.14 -13.92 0.16
C ALA A 26 14.29 -12.43 0.52
N GLU A 27 15.52 -11.92 0.59
CA GLU A 27 15.78 -10.50 0.81
C GLU A 27 15.37 -9.64 -0.37
N ILE A 28 15.55 -10.13 -1.60
CA ILE A 28 15.04 -9.44 -2.79
C ILE A 28 13.51 -9.35 -2.75
N TYR A 29 12.83 -10.46 -2.44
CA TYR A 29 11.37 -10.48 -2.33
C TYR A 29 10.87 -9.51 -1.25
N ARG A 30 11.53 -9.51 -0.09
CA ARG A 30 11.26 -8.55 0.98
C ARG A 30 11.49 -7.10 0.54
N ALA A 31 12.58 -6.81 -0.15
CA ALA A 31 12.89 -5.47 -0.65
C ALA A 31 11.84 -4.96 -1.66
N LEU A 32 11.25 -5.85 -2.47
CA LEU A 32 10.13 -5.50 -3.34
C LEU A 32 8.88 -5.09 -2.53
N MET A 33 8.56 -5.85 -1.48
CA MET A 33 7.43 -5.54 -0.59
C MET A 33 7.63 -4.22 0.16
N GLU A 34 8.84 -3.99 0.65
CA GLU A 34 9.23 -2.75 1.32
C GLU A 34 9.21 -1.57 0.33
N GLY A 35 9.78 -1.72 -0.87
CA GLY A 35 9.82 -0.69 -1.90
C GLY A 35 8.44 -0.17 -2.29
N VAL A 36 7.47 -1.07 -2.53
CA VAL A 36 6.08 -0.66 -2.80
C VAL A 36 5.48 0.08 -1.60
N THR A 37 5.82 -0.34 -0.39
CA THR A 37 5.29 0.28 0.84
C THR A 37 5.93 1.64 1.12
N TYR A 38 7.20 1.84 0.78
CA TYR A 38 7.84 3.16 0.84
C TYR A 38 7.25 4.12 -0.18
N GLU A 39 6.91 3.67 -1.39
CA GLU A 39 6.20 4.51 -2.35
C GLU A 39 4.80 4.90 -1.84
N MET A 40 4.10 3.98 -1.14
CA MET A 40 2.86 4.32 -0.43
C MET A 40 3.09 5.37 0.66
N LEU A 41 4.15 5.25 1.46
CA LEU A 41 4.48 6.24 2.49
C LEU A 41 4.74 7.62 1.87
N LEU A 42 5.47 7.67 0.76
CA LEU A 42 5.71 8.91 0.01
C LEU A 42 4.39 9.55 -0.43
N ASN A 43 3.46 8.76 -0.97
CA ASN A 43 2.14 9.25 -1.35
C ASN A 43 1.34 9.76 -0.14
N ILE A 44 1.42 9.08 1.02
CA ILE A 44 0.78 9.54 2.26
C ILE A 44 1.38 10.88 2.72
N GLU A 45 2.71 11.04 2.70
CA GLU A 45 3.35 12.32 3.06
C GLU A 45 2.83 13.48 2.18
N HIS A 46 2.64 13.25 0.87
CA HIS A 46 2.07 14.27 -0.04
C HIS A 46 0.59 14.56 0.26
N LEU A 47 -0.20 13.55 0.60
CA LEU A 47 -1.59 13.73 1.02
C LEU A 47 -1.69 14.53 2.33
N GLU A 48 -0.85 14.23 3.31
CA GLU A 48 -0.81 14.95 4.59
C GLU A 48 -0.37 16.41 4.40
N GLN A 49 0.56 16.68 3.49
CA GLN A 49 0.93 18.05 3.09
C GLN A 49 -0.22 18.81 2.43
N ALA A 50 -1.11 18.11 1.72
CA ALA A 50 -2.34 18.65 1.17
C ALA A 50 -3.49 18.78 2.19
N GLY A 51 -3.24 18.48 3.48
CA GLY A 51 -4.23 18.54 4.55
C GLY A 51 -5.14 17.32 4.66
N ILE A 52 -4.80 16.22 3.99
CA ILE A 52 -5.56 14.96 4.02
C ILE A 52 -4.86 13.99 4.98
N TYR A 53 -5.49 13.75 6.14
CA TYR A 53 -4.95 12.87 7.17
C TYR A 53 -5.62 11.49 7.13
N ILE A 54 -4.80 10.46 6.93
CA ILE A 54 -5.24 9.07 6.93
C ILE A 54 -5.05 8.49 8.33
N ASN A 55 -6.09 7.88 8.89
CA ASN A 55 -6.05 7.22 10.21
C ASN A 55 -5.99 5.69 10.12
N GLU A 56 -6.57 5.13 9.06
CA GLU A 56 -6.68 3.69 8.81
C GLU A 56 -6.60 3.43 7.31
N LEU A 57 -5.92 2.36 6.91
CA LEU A 57 -5.99 1.83 5.56
C LEU A 57 -6.71 0.48 5.57
N ARG A 58 -7.64 0.30 4.62
CA ARG A 58 -8.33 -0.97 4.39
C ARG A 58 -7.69 -1.69 3.21
N ALA A 59 -7.08 -2.84 3.47
CA ALA A 59 -6.35 -3.60 2.48
C ALA A 59 -7.26 -4.59 1.75
N THR A 60 -7.17 -4.58 0.42
CA THR A 60 -7.90 -5.49 -0.47
C THR A 60 -6.98 -6.06 -1.56
N GLY A 61 -7.46 -7.06 -2.30
CA GLY A 61 -6.71 -7.69 -3.40
C GLY A 61 -5.60 -8.64 -2.93
N GLY A 62 -4.77 -9.10 -3.87
CA GLY A 62 -3.77 -10.16 -3.59
C GLY A 62 -2.75 -9.80 -2.51
N GLY A 63 -2.37 -8.52 -2.38
CA GLY A 63 -1.46 -8.08 -1.31
C GLY A 63 -2.07 -8.18 0.10
N ALA A 64 -3.40 -8.21 0.21
CA ALA A 64 -4.11 -8.30 1.48
C ALA A 64 -4.17 -9.73 2.06
N THR A 65 -3.75 -10.75 1.31
CA THR A 65 -3.70 -12.13 1.80
C THR A 65 -2.37 -12.47 2.50
N SER A 66 -1.44 -11.51 2.59
CA SER A 66 -0.13 -11.71 3.23
C SER A 66 -0.08 -10.99 4.59
N PRO A 67 -0.21 -11.72 5.72
CA PRO A 67 -0.12 -11.13 7.05
C PRO A 67 1.22 -10.40 7.28
N ILE A 68 2.31 -10.95 6.74
CA ILE A 68 3.65 -10.35 6.83
C ILE A 68 3.67 -8.99 6.12
N TRP A 69 3.07 -8.88 4.92
CA TRP A 69 3.04 -7.60 4.22
C TRP A 69 2.13 -6.58 4.90
N LEU A 70 0.99 -7.02 5.44
CA LEU A 70 0.07 -6.14 6.14
C LEU A 70 0.68 -5.57 7.42
N GLN A 71 1.39 -6.40 8.19
CA GLN A 71 2.15 -5.91 9.34
C GLN A 71 3.28 -4.97 8.92
N MET A 72 4.02 -5.31 7.86
CA MET A 72 5.06 -4.43 7.30
C MET A 72 4.50 -3.07 6.86
N LYS A 73 3.30 -3.04 6.26
CA LYS A 73 2.59 -1.79 5.94
C LYS A 73 2.23 -1.01 7.19
N ALA A 74 1.71 -1.65 8.23
CA ALA A 74 1.40 -0.98 9.48
C ALA A 74 2.66 -0.34 10.09
N ASP A 75 3.77 -1.08 10.12
CA ASP A 75 5.04 -0.63 10.67
C ASP A 75 5.67 0.51 9.85
N ILE A 76 5.73 0.39 8.51
CA ILE A 76 6.34 1.42 7.65
C ILE A 76 5.47 2.68 7.63
N LEU A 77 4.15 2.54 7.41
CA LEU A 77 3.25 3.67 7.26
C LEU A 77 2.92 4.35 8.59
N ASN A 78 3.18 3.68 9.72
CA ASN A 78 2.76 4.09 11.06
C ASN A 78 1.25 4.35 11.16
N LYS A 79 0.45 3.53 10.47
CA LYS A 79 -1.02 3.60 10.47
C LYS A 79 -1.59 2.21 10.71
N LYS A 80 -2.82 2.17 11.22
CA LYS A 80 -3.58 0.92 11.35
C LYS A 80 -3.93 0.39 9.97
N ILE A 81 -3.70 -0.90 9.74
CA ILE A 81 -4.08 -1.60 8.52
C ILE A 81 -5.15 -2.63 8.87
N VAL A 82 -6.27 -2.63 8.15
CA VAL A 82 -7.37 -3.59 8.35
C VAL A 82 -7.53 -4.39 7.07
N SER A 83 -7.41 -5.72 7.10
CA SER A 83 -7.72 -6.55 5.94
C SER A 83 -9.24 -6.60 5.73
N LEU A 84 -9.68 -6.78 4.48
CA LEU A 84 -11.08 -7.11 4.20
C LEU A 84 -11.19 -8.61 3.94
N GLY A 85 -12.22 -9.24 4.50
CA GLY A 85 -12.50 -10.66 4.31
C GLY A 85 -12.90 -11.03 2.87
N ALA A 86 -13.22 -10.03 2.05
CA ALA A 86 -13.63 -10.24 0.65
C ALA A 86 -12.45 -10.12 -0.32
N ALA A 87 -12.12 -11.23 -0.99
CA ALA A 87 -11.06 -11.28 -1.99
C ALA A 87 -11.35 -10.43 -3.25
N GLN A 88 -12.62 -10.10 -3.53
CA GLN A 88 -13.06 -9.43 -4.76
C GLN A 88 -13.80 -8.12 -4.48
N SER A 89 -13.10 -7.15 -3.87
CA SER A 89 -13.67 -5.84 -3.51
C SER A 89 -14.31 -5.08 -4.68
N GLY A 90 -13.72 -5.14 -5.88
CA GLY A 90 -14.27 -4.52 -7.09
C GLY A 90 -15.63 -5.10 -7.49
N THR A 91 -15.74 -6.44 -7.53
CA THR A 91 -17.00 -7.14 -7.83
C THR A 91 -18.08 -6.83 -6.80
N LEU A 92 -17.72 -6.81 -5.50
CA LEU A 92 -18.66 -6.42 -4.45
C LEU A 92 -19.15 -4.98 -4.63
N GLY A 93 -18.28 -4.05 -5.01
CA GLY A 93 -18.68 -2.68 -5.33
C GLY A 93 -19.74 -2.62 -6.44
N CYS A 94 -19.56 -3.39 -7.51
CA CYS A 94 -20.56 -3.50 -8.59
C CYS A 94 -21.90 -4.09 -8.09
N ILE A 95 -21.85 -5.13 -7.26
CA ILE A 95 -23.05 -5.76 -6.68
C ILE A 95 -23.80 -4.75 -5.79
N MET A 96 -23.09 -4.01 -4.95
CA MET A 96 -23.68 -2.98 -4.09
C MET A 96 -24.37 -1.89 -4.93
N LEU A 97 -23.70 -1.39 -5.97
CA LEU A 97 -24.26 -0.38 -6.89
C LEU A 97 -25.52 -0.90 -7.61
N ALA A 98 -25.47 -2.12 -8.14
CA ALA A 98 -26.60 -2.75 -8.81
C ALA A 98 -27.77 -2.99 -7.84
N GLY A 99 -27.49 -3.44 -6.62
CA GLY A 99 -28.50 -3.67 -5.59
C GLY A 99 -29.23 -2.38 -5.21
N VAL A 100 -28.52 -1.26 -5.09
CA VAL A 100 -29.14 0.06 -4.87
C VAL A 100 -29.97 0.51 -6.08
N ALA A 101 -29.42 0.38 -7.30
CA ALA A 101 -30.14 0.76 -8.52
C ALA A 101 -31.42 -0.05 -8.76
N CYS A 102 -31.45 -1.32 -8.32
CA CYS A 102 -32.61 -2.19 -8.38
C CYS A 102 -33.57 -2.04 -7.18
N GLY A 103 -33.27 -1.17 -6.22
CA GLY A 103 -34.09 -0.96 -5.02
C GLY A 103 -34.03 -2.11 -4.00
N ILE A 104 -33.04 -2.99 -4.10
CA ILE A 104 -32.80 -4.09 -3.14
C ILE A 104 -32.25 -3.52 -1.82
N TYR A 105 -31.39 -2.51 -1.91
CA TYR A 105 -30.88 -1.75 -0.78
C TYR A 105 -31.24 -0.27 -0.94
N LYS A 106 -31.53 0.40 0.16
CA LYS A 106 -31.88 1.83 0.22
C LYS A 106 -30.72 2.72 -0.24
N ASN A 107 -29.49 2.37 0.14
CA ASN A 107 -28.28 3.12 -0.15
C ASN A 107 -27.03 2.24 -0.07
N LEU A 108 -25.86 2.82 -0.37
CA LEU A 108 -24.60 2.09 -0.38
C LEU A 108 -24.13 1.70 1.03
N GLU A 109 -24.51 2.47 2.05
CA GLU A 109 -24.20 2.18 3.44
C GLU A 109 -24.87 0.87 3.88
N GLU A 110 -26.17 0.71 3.59
CA GLU A 110 -26.90 -0.54 3.89
C GLU A 110 -26.30 -1.73 3.13
N ALA A 111 -25.97 -1.54 1.85
CA ALA A 111 -25.31 -2.59 1.07
C ALA A 111 -23.93 -2.94 1.67
N ALA A 112 -23.18 -1.94 2.17
CA ALA A 112 -21.87 -2.14 2.76
C ALA A 112 -21.93 -2.97 4.06
N ASP A 113 -22.94 -2.75 4.91
CA ASP A 113 -23.12 -3.53 6.15
C ASP A 113 -23.31 -5.04 5.87
N VAL A 114 -23.95 -5.36 4.75
CA VAL A 114 -24.15 -6.73 4.30
C VAL A 114 -22.86 -7.32 3.74
N PHE A 115 -22.20 -6.64 2.80
CA PHE A 115 -21.12 -7.22 1.99
C PHE A 115 -19.70 -6.96 2.49
N VAL A 116 -19.45 -5.84 3.17
CA VAL A 116 -18.12 -5.45 3.63
C VAL A 116 -17.86 -6.06 5.01
N LYS A 117 -17.05 -7.11 5.03
CA LYS A 117 -16.59 -7.75 6.27
C LYS A 117 -15.14 -7.38 6.54
N LEU A 118 -14.89 -6.78 7.71
CA LEU A 118 -13.55 -6.52 8.20
C LEU A 118 -12.90 -7.84 8.63
N GLY A 119 -11.62 -8.00 8.32
CA GLY A 119 -10.78 -9.08 8.78
C GLY A 119 -9.84 -8.63 9.90
N ASP A 120 -8.63 -9.18 9.87
CA ASP A 120 -7.58 -8.88 10.85
C ASP A 120 -7.14 -7.42 10.83
N THR A 121 -6.77 -6.92 12.00
CA THR A 121 -6.24 -5.58 12.21
C THR A 121 -4.78 -5.66 12.62
N TYR A 122 -3.93 -4.91 11.92
CA TYR A 122 -2.50 -4.79 12.15
C TYR A 122 -2.20 -3.38 12.66
N THR A 123 -1.56 -3.30 13.82
CA THR A 123 -1.18 -2.03 14.45
C THR A 123 0.33 -1.81 14.34
N PRO A 124 0.80 -0.56 14.21
CA PRO A 124 2.21 -0.28 14.04
C PRO A 124 3.06 -0.75 15.23
N ASN A 125 4.18 -1.41 14.95
CA ASN A 125 5.24 -1.61 15.92
C ASN A 125 6.24 -0.45 15.83
N GLN A 126 6.26 0.40 16.87
CA GLN A 126 7.08 1.60 16.89
C GLN A 126 8.59 1.33 16.70
N LYS A 127 9.12 0.24 17.27
CA LYS A 127 10.54 -0.12 17.10
C LYS A 127 10.87 -0.47 15.65
N MET A 128 9.93 -1.14 14.97
CA MET A 128 10.09 -1.47 13.56
C MET A 128 9.92 -0.24 12.68
N HIS A 129 8.96 0.64 13.01
CA HIS A 129 8.78 1.91 12.32
C HIS A 129 10.08 2.73 12.33
N GLU A 130 10.69 2.94 13.49
CA GLU A 130 11.96 3.66 13.63
C GLU A 130 13.09 3.04 12.80
N LYS A 131 13.13 1.71 12.71
CA LYS A 131 14.09 1.00 11.86
C LYS A 131 13.83 1.28 10.38
N TYR A 132 12.58 1.19 9.94
CA TYR A 132 12.19 1.45 8.55
C TYR A 132 12.43 2.90 8.12
N MET A 133 12.24 3.87 9.01
CA MET A 133 12.48 5.29 8.70
C MET A 133 13.93 5.60 8.31
N LYS A 134 14.90 4.83 8.83
CA LYS A 134 16.31 4.94 8.43
C LYS A 134 16.51 4.56 6.97
N TYR A 135 15.85 3.50 6.50
CA TYR A 135 15.90 3.06 5.11
C TYR A 135 15.05 3.96 4.20
N TYR A 136 13.90 4.42 4.67
CA TYR A 136 13.04 5.34 3.92
C TYR A 136 13.75 6.64 3.55
N THR A 137 14.59 7.17 4.45
CA THR A 137 15.42 8.36 4.18
C THR A 137 16.37 8.13 3.00
N GLN A 138 16.88 6.92 2.83
CA GLN A 138 17.71 6.54 1.68
C GLN A 138 16.84 6.34 0.43
N TYR A 139 15.69 5.67 0.58
CA TYR A 139 14.72 5.43 -0.49
C TYR A 139 14.31 6.72 -1.20
N LYS A 140 14.00 7.79 -0.46
CA LYS A 140 13.60 9.10 -1.04
C LYS A 140 14.65 9.71 -1.99
N ARG A 141 15.92 9.33 -1.85
CA ARG A 141 17.01 9.83 -2.71
C ARG A 141 17.17 9.00 -3.98
N LEU A 142 16.71 7.75 -3.99
CA LEU A 142 16.97 6.80 -5.06
C LEU A 142 16.42 7.29 -6.39
N TYR A 143 15.15 7.70 -6.44
CA TYR A 143 14.50 8.08 -7.70
C TYR A 143 15.28 9.19 -8.43
N ALA A 144 15.59 10.29 -7.74
CA ALA A 144 16.37 11.39 -8.32
C ALA A 144 17.78 10.96 -8.78
N ALA A 145 18.43 10.05 -8.04
CA ALA A 145 19.77 9.58 -8.35
C ALA A 145 19.83 8.68 -9.59
N ILE A 146 18.77 7.92 -9.87
CA ILE A 146 18.77 6.94 -10.97
C ILE A 146 17.95 7.39 -12.19
N LYS A 147 17.08 8.39 -12.04
CA LYS A 147 16.15 8.83 -13.10
C LYS A 147 16.85 9.07 -14.44
N SER A 148 17.97 9.79 -14.46
CA SER A 148 18.69 10.11 -15.70
C SER A 148 19.31 8.90 -16.40
N VAL A 149 19.35 7.75 -15.74
CA VAL A 149 19.91 6.50 -16.27
C VAL A 149 18.81 5.56 -16.75
N ILE A 150 17.63 5.59 -16.12
CA ILE A 150 16.58 4.58 -16.29
C ILE A 150 15.26 5.10 -16.91
N SER A 151 15.10 6.41 -17.02
CA SER A 151 13.97 7.07 -17.71
C SER A 151 14.40 7.54 -19.10
#